data_AF-A0A967DFG9-F1
#
_entry.id   AF-A0A967DFG9-F1
#
_cell.length_a   1.000
_cell.length_b   1.000
_cell.length_c   1.000
_cell.angle_alpha   90.00
_cell.angle_beta   90.00
_cell.angle_gamma   90.00
#
_symmetry.space_group_name_H-M   'P 1'
#
loop_
_entity.id
_entity.type
_entity.pdbx_description
1 polymer ?
#
loop_
_entity_poly.entity_id
_entity_poly.type
_entity_poly.pdbx_seq_one_letter_code
_entity_poly.pdbx_strand_id
1 'polypeptide(L)' 'MSACAGVLVFGQTRADCSDELRSALVDWVLLGIQLGHSMPVLAGIDLNQEPTLEPVGTL' A
#
# COMPACT_ATOMS: atom_id res chain seq x y z
N MET A 1 12.54 -2.96 12.59
CA MET A 1 12.40 -3.67 11.30
C MET A 1 11.48 -2.85 10.41
N SER A 2 11.75 -2.78 9.10
CA SER A 2 10.85 -2.11 8.15
C SER A 2 9.47 -2.77 8.18
N ALA A 3 8.39 -1.99 8.19
CA ALA A 3 7.02 -2.52 8.13
C ALA A 3 6.73 -3.18 6.77
N CYS A 4 7.29 -2.66 5.68
CA CYS A 4 7.08 -3.16 4.32
C CYS A 4 8.29 -4.01 3.90
N ALA A 5 8.29 -5.28 4.29
CA ALA A 5 9.37 -6.20 3.96
C ALA A 5 9.40 -6.48 2.45
N GLY A 6 10.59 -6.37 1.84
CA GLY A 6 10.79 -6.62 0.41
C GLY A 6 10.55 -5.41 -0.51
N VAL A 7 10.06 -4.28 0.01
CA VAL A 7 9.93 -3.04 -0.77
C VAL A 7 11.25 -2.27 -0.75
N LEU A 8 11.85 -2.10 -1.93
CA LEU A 8 13.07 -1.34 -2.15
C LEU A 8 13.00 -0.67 -3.51
N VAL A 9 13.32 0.61 -3.57
CA VAL A 9 13.35 1.38 -4.82
C VAL A 9 14.56 2.30 -4.87
N PHE A 10 14.89 2.76 -6.07
CA PHE A 10 15.97 3.72 -6.33
C PHE A 10 15.47 4.78 -7.31
N GLY A 11 16.00 6.00 -7.22
CA GLY A 11 15.69 7.09 -8.14
C GLY A 11 16.88 8.02 -8.31
N GLN A 12 16.92 8.75 -9.43
CA GLN A 12 18.00 9.70 -9.74
C GLN A 12 17.86 10.99 -8.93
N THR A 13 16.62 11.39 -8.63
CA THR A 13 16.31 12.47 -7.71
C THR A 13 15.44 11.98 -6.54
N ARG A 14 15.28 12.81 -5.51
CA ARG A 14 14.36 12.54 -4.41
C ARG A 14 12.90 12.43 -4.88
N ALA A 15 12.53 13.21 -5.89
CA ALA A 15 11.18 13.17 -6.46
C ALA A 15 10.94 11.81 -7.14
N ASP A 16 11.85 11.40 -8.02
CA ASP A 16 11.73 10.12 -8.72
C ASP A 16 11.71 8.95 -7.74
N CYS A 17 12.61 8.94 -6.74
CA CYS A 17 12.64 7.88 -5.73
C CYS A 17 11.34 7.82 -4.91
N SER A 18 10.74 8.98 -4.61
CA SER A 18 9.45 9.05 -3.92
C SER A 18 8.30 8.53 -4.78
N ASP A 19 8.32 8.79 -6.08
CA ASP A 19 7.31 8.32 -7.02
C ASP A 19 7.40 6.81 -7.23
N GLU A 20 8.61 6.28 -7.43
CA GLU A 20 8.86 4.84 -7.50
C GLU A 20 8.45 4.13 -6.20
N LEU A 21 8.78 4.72 -5.04
CA LEU A 21 8.41 4.16 -3.73
C LEU A 21 6.89 4.04 -3.60
N ARG A 22 6.16 5.07 -4.05
CA ARG A 22 4.70 5.07 -4.04
C ARG A 22 4.14 3.98 -4.94
N SER A 23 4.67 3.82 -6.16
CA SER A 23 4.20 2.76 -7.07
C SER A 23 4.45 1.37 -6.49
N ALA A 24 5.68 1.08 -6.08
CA ALA A 24 6.05 -0.22 -5.51
C ALA A 24 5.28 -0.55 -4.22
N LEU A 25 5.02 0.46 -3.38
CA LEU A 25 4.25 0.28 -2.16
C LEU A 25 2.79 -0.08 -2.45
N VAL A 26 2.17 0.58 -3.44
CA VAL A 26 0.79 0.26 -3.86
C VAL A 26 0.69 -1.17 -4.37
N ASP A 27 1.62 -1.59 -5.24
CA ASP A 27 1.64 -2.95 -5.78
C ASP A 27 1.84 -4.00 -4.67
N TRP A 28 2.76 -3.73 -3.73
CA TRP A 28 3.01 -4.61 -2.59
C TRP A 28 1.77 -4.75 -1.69
N VAL A 29 1.08 -3.64 -1.40
CA VAL A 29 -0.18 -3.66 -0.62
C VAL A 29 -1.25 -4.44 -1.35
N LEU A 30 -1.46 -4.17 -2.65
CA LEU A 30 -2.48 -4.83 -3.45
C LEU A 30 -2.26 -6.36 -3.48
N LEU A 31 -1.03 -6.79 -3.70
CA LEU A 31 -0.67 -8.20 -3.72
C LEU A 31 -0.89 -8.84 -2.33
N GLY A 32 -0.48 -8.17 -1.25
CA GLY A 32 -0.68 -8.64 0.12
C GLY A 32 -2.16 -8.89 0.43
N ILE A 33 -3.04 -7.95 0.05
CA ILE A 33 -4.48 -8.08 0.22
C ILE A 33 -5.04 -9.24 -0.63
N GLN A 34 -4.67 -9.33 -1.90
CA GLN A 34 -5.14 -10.40 -2.80
C GLN A 34 -4.73 -11.80 -2.33
N LEU A 35 -3.57 -11.93 -1.69
CA LEU A 35 -3.08 -13.19 -1.12
C LEU A 35 -3.58 -13.46 0.30
N GLY A 36 -4.39 -12.55 0.88
CA GLY A 36 -4.92 -12.68 2.24
C GLY A 36 -3.85 -12.60 3.33
N HIS A 37 -2.74 -11.91 3.07
CA HIS A 37 -1.69 -11.69 4.07
C HIS A 37 -2.11 -10.64 5.09
N SER A 38 -1.75 -10.87 6.36
CA SER A 38 -1.90 -9.84 7.39
C SER A 38 -0.92 -8.70 7.16
N MET A 39 -1.46 -7.53 6.88
CA MET A 39 -0.73 -6.31 6.61
C MET A 39 -0.30 -5.65 7.93
N PRO A 40 0.88 -5.01 8.00
CA PRO A 40 1.26 -4.17 9.12
C PRO A 40 0.34 -2.95 9.20
N VAL A 41 0.17 -2.39 10.42
CA VAL A 41 -0.45 -1.08 10.58
C VAL A 41 0.51 0.00 10.07
N LEU A 42 0.13 0.69 9.00
CA LEU A 42 0.96 1.68 8.32
C LEU A 42 0.52 3.09 8.72
N ALA A 43 1.37 3.83 9.43
CA ALA A 43 1.05 5.19 9.89
C ALA A 43 -0.29 5.31 10.65
N GLY A 44 -0.68 4.25 11.38
CA GLY A 44 -1.96 4.19 12.10
C GLY A 44 -3.15 3.68 11.26
N ILE A 45 -2.93 3.37 9.98
CA ILE A 45 -3.94 2.80 9.07
C ILE A 45 -3.86 1.28 9.13
N ASP A 46 -4.96 0.64 9.52
CA ASP A 46 -5.11 -0.82 9.50
C ASP A 46 -5.84 -1.25 8.22
N LEU A 47 -5.10 -1.91 7.31
CA LEU A 47 -5.61 -2.39 6.02
C LEU A 47 -6.19 -3.81 6.10
N ASN A 48 -6.23 -4.42 7.28
CA ASN A 48 -6.79 -5.77 7.48
C ASN A 48 -8.30 -5.77 7.72
N GLN A 49 -8.93 -4.58 7.76
CA GLN A 49 -10.36 -4.42 8.01
C GLN A 49 -11.15 -4.64 6.72
N GLU A 50 -12.40 -5.12 6.84
CA GLU A 50 -13.30 -5.23 5.69
C GLU A 50 -13.62 -3.84 5.12
N PRO A 51 -13.57 -3.66 3.78
CA PRO A 51 -13.92 -2.38 3.16
C PRO A 51 -15.39 -2.04 3.44
N THR A 52 -15.65 -0.83 3.94
CA THR A 52 -17.01 -0.31 4.03
C THR A 52 -17.43 0.18 2.65
N LEU A 53 -18.30 -0.57 1.97
CA LEU A 53 -18.86 -0.18 0.68
C LEU A 53 -20.01 0.80 0.89
N GLU A 54 -19.73 2.09 0.74
CA GLU A 54 -20.79 3.10 0.64
C GLU A 54 -21.53 2.89 -0.70
N PRO A 55 -22.87 2.86 -0.72
CA PRO A 55 -23.62 2.73 -1.96
C PRO A 55 -23.33 3.95 -2.84
N VAL A 56 -22.82 3.70 -4.06
CA VAL A 56 -22.70 4.76 -5.07
C VAL A 56 -24.11 5.20 -5.43
N GLY A 57 -24.46 6.44 -5.07
CA GLY A 57 -25.75 7.02 -5.40
C GLY A 57 -25.95 7.04 -6.91
N THR A 58 -26.96 6.33 -7.40
CA THR A 58 -27.44 6.47 -8.78
C THR A 58 -28.10 7.84 -8.92
N LEU A 59 -27.52 8.72 -9.73
CA LEU A 59 -28.14 9.97 -10.17
C LEU A 59 -29.09 9.72 -11.33
#